data_AF-A0A7S1B9Y4-F1
#
_entry.id   AF-A0A7S1B9Y4-F1
#
_cell.length_a   1.000
_cell.length_b   1.000
_cell.length_c   1.000
_cell.angle_alpha   90.00
_cell.angle_beta   90.00
_cell.angle_gamma   90.00
#
_symmetry.space_group_name_H-M   'P 1'
#
loop_
_entity.id
_entity.type
_entity.pdbx_description
1 polymer ?
#
loop_
_entity_poly.entity_id
_entity_poly.type
_entity_poly.pdbx_seq_one_letter_code
_entity_poly.pdbx_strand_id
1 'polypeptide(L)'
;MAEEQSEETKMEARQFMADLVSSAPRSKDFTGGDGIDMASWKTTYAASSSSTAMEKLWSMYDPSASSIWTMSYDEAEDNEHLDETIAISKDFMKLTESISDHCFGVMHTVGENLDIKGLWIFNGPDPEKLFSVNEDSSWFTWSELGPEANDYVKKAVAEFLTPVDGKLKGDTIKDTQVFA
;
A
#
# COMPACT_ATOMS: atom_id res chain seq x y z
N MET A 1 22.07 -2.76 23.53
CA MET A 1 22.68 -1.59 22.87
C MET A 1 22.37 -1.52 21.38
N ALA A 2 22.46 -2.60 20.59
CA ALA A 2 22.03 -2.57 19.18
C ALA A 2 20.49 -2.49 19.02
N GLU A 3 19.75 -3.24 19.85
CA GLU A 3 18.28 -3.32 19.80
C GLU A 3 17.56 -2.05 20.30
N GLU A 4 18.18 -1.26 21.18
CA GLU A 4 17.64 0.02 21.64
C GLU A 4 17.82 1.13 20.60
N GLN A 5 18.90 1.08 19.79
CA GLN A 5 19.13 2.08 18.74
C GLN A 5 18.20 1.86 17.54
N SER A 6 17.85 0.62 17.22
CA SER A 6 16.85 0.34 16.18
C SER A 6 15.47 0.83 16.57
N GLU A 7 15.05 0.63 17.83
CA GLU A 7 13.75 1.08 18.33
C GLU A 7 13.64 2.61 18.44
N GLU A 8 14.71 3.29 18.88
CA GLU A 8 14.76 4.76 18.94
C GLU A 8 14.70 5.37 17.54
N THR A 9 15.46 4.82 16.59
CA THR A 9 15.42 5.23 15.18
C THR A 9 14.03 4.99 14.57
N LYS A 10 13.37 3.88 14.93
CA LYS A 10 12.02 3.55 14.49
C LYS A 10 10.97 4.51 15.04
N MET A 11 11.09 4.94 16.31
CA MET A 11 10.21 5.96 16.88
C MET A 11 10.43 7.34 16.25
N GLU A 12 11.68 7.75 16.04
CA GLU A 12 12.00 9.00 15.37
C GLU A 12 11.50 9.00 13.91
N ALA A 13 11.64 7.88 13.19
CA ALA A 13 11.08 7.71 11.85
C ALA A 13 9.56 7.77 11.85
N ARG A 14 8.86 7.13 12.80
CA ARG A 14 7.40 7.25 12.94
C ARG A 14 6.96 8.69 13.19
N GLN A 15 7.68 9.40 14.07
CA GLN A 15 7.36 10.79 14.40
C GLN A 15 7.65 11.73 13.21
N PHE A 16 8.75 11.50 12.50
CA PHE A 16 9.09 12.22 11.28
C PHE A 16 8.10 11.96 10.14
N MET A 17 7.63 10.71 9.98
CA MET A 17 6.60 10.35 9.00
C MET A 17 5.23 10.92 9.36
N ALA A 18 4.87 10.97 10.65
CA ALA A 18 3.67 11.67 11.11
C ALA A 18 3.74 13.18 10.80
N ASP A 19 4.91 13.81 10.98
CA ASP A 19 5.14 15.21 10.62
C ASP A 19 5.13 15.44 9.10
N LEU A 20 5.67 14.49 8.30
CA LEU A 20 5.62 14.50 6.83
C LEU A 20 4.20 14.37 6.29
N VAL A 21 3.38 13.47 6.86
CA VAL A 21 1.95 13.36 6.57
C VAL A 21 1.21 14.63 6.94
N SER A 22 1.55 15.25 8.09
CA SER A 22 0.93 16.51 8.51
C SER A 22 1.28 17.69 7.59
N SER A 23 2.44 17.64 6.93
CA SER A 23 3.00 18.73 6.13
C SER A 23 2.87 18.55 4.61
N ALA A 24 2.45 17.36 4.14
CA ALA A 24 2.04 17.15 2.76
C ALA A 24 0.88 18.10 2.39
N PRO A 25 0.91 18.75 1.22
CA PRO A 25 -0.15 19.66 0.80
C PRO A 25 -1.46 18.88 0.63
N ARG A 26 -2.26 18.86 1.70
CA ARG A 26 -3.58 18.25 1.77
C ARG A 26 -4.42 18.78 0.60
N SER A 27 -4.93 17.88 -0.25
CA SER A 27 -5.96 18.27 -1.20
C SER A 27 -7.13 18.84 -0.40
N LYS A 28 -7.58 20.02 -0.80
CA LYS A 28 -8.66 20.72 -0.10
C LYS A 28 -9.93 19.88 -0.23
N ASP A 29 -10.55 19.62 0.93
CA ASP A 29 -11.90 19.13 1.14
C ASP A 29 -12.11 17.60 1.16
N PHE A 30 -11.49 16.91 2.13
CA PHE A 30 -11.96 15.59 2.57
C PHE A 30 -13.27 15.78 3.37
N THR A 31 -14.42 15.41 2.81
CA THR A 31 -15.73 15.77 3.39
C THR A 31 -16.33 14.69 4.31
N GLY A 32 -15.64 13.57 4.51
CA GLY A 32 -16.05 12.51 5.43
C GLY A 32 -17.24 11.68 4.92
N GLY A 33 -17.12 11.11 3.72
CA GLY A 33 -18.01 10.05 3.23
C GLY A 33 -17.61 8.66 3.73
N ASP A 34 -18.41 7.64 3.41
CA ASP A 34 -18.16 6.22 3.78
C ASP A 34 -16.95 5.58 3.07
N GLY A 35 -16.29 6.29 2.15
CA GLY A 35 -15.18 5.77 1.36
C GLY A 35 -15.61 4.58 0.48
N ILE A 36 -14.65 3.75 0.08
CA ILE A 36 -14.94 2.51 -0.65
C ILE A 36 -15.50 1.47 0.32
N ASP A 37 -16.58 0.77 -0.06
CA ASP A 37 -17.01 -0.44 0.65
C ASP A 37 -15.97 -1.55 0.46
N MET A 38 -15.06 -1.68 1.43
CA MET A 38 -13.90 -2.56 1.32
C MET A 38 -14.32 -4.03 1.15
N ALA A 39 -15.37 -4.48 1.84
CA ALA A 39 -15.87 -5.85 1.73
C ALA A 39 -16.36 -6.18 0.30
N SER A 40 -17.13 -5.29 -0.31
CA SER A 40 -17.61 -5.41 -1.69
C SER A 40 -16.47 -5.30 -2.68
N TRP A 41 -15.52 -4.40 -2.45
CA TRP A 41 -14.32 -4.26 -3.27
C TRP A 41 -13.47 -5.52 -3.26
N LYS A 42 -13.16 -6.08 -2.08
CA LYS A 42 -12.38 -7.31 -1.91
C LYS A 42 -13.04 -8.50 -2.62
N THR A 43 -14.34 -8.67 -2.44
CA THR A 43 -15.14 -9.70 -3.13
C THR A 43 -15.09 -9.51 -4.64
N THR A 44 -15.20 -8.26 -5.09
CA THR A 44 -15.13 -7.90 -6.50
C THR A 44 -13.76 -8.20 -7.10
N TYR A 45 -12.68 -7.80 -6.41
CA TYR A 45 -11.30 -8.01 -6.86
C TYR A 45 -10.98 -9.50 -6.98
N ALA A 46 -11.36 -10.30 -5.98
CA ALA A 46 -11.17 -11.75 -6.00
C ALA A 46 -11.95 -12.47 -7.13
N ALA A 47 -13.09 -11.92 -7.55
CA ALA A 47 -13.95 -12.52 -8.57
C ALA A 47 -13.76 -11.99 -10.00
N SER A 48 -13.06 -10.86 -10.18
CA SER A 48 -13.00 -10.14 -11.46
C SER A 48 -11.77 -10.50 -12.29
N SER A 49 -11.92 -10.44 -13.61
CA SER A 49 -10.79 -10.31 -14.53
C SER A 49 -10.18 -8.92 -14.43
N SER A 50 -8.90 -8.80 -14.76
CA SER A 50 -8.10 -7.56 -14.66
C SER A 50 -8.79 -6.31 -15.23
N SER A 51 -9.38 -6.41 -16.42
CA SER A 51 -10.08 -5.29 -17.06
C SER A 51 -11.28 -4.79 -16.25
N THR A 52 -12.11 -5.72 -15.75
CA THR A 52 -13.36 -5.41 -15.04
C THR A 52 -13.09 -4.91 -13.62
N ALA A 53 -11.98 -5.33 -13.00
CA ALA A 53 -11.60 -4.93 -11.66
C ALA A 53 -11.34 -3.41 -11.59
N MET A 54 -10.63 -2.85 -12.59
CA MET A 54 -10.30 -1.42 -12.61
C MET A 54 -11.53 -0.55 -12.82
N GLU A 55 -12.41 -0.90 -13.77
CA GLU A 55 -13.66 -0.15 -14.00
C GLU A 55 -14.51 -0.09 -12.73
N LYS A 56 -14.62 -1.22 -12.01
CA LYS A 56 -15.37 -1.28 -10.76
C LYS A 56 -14.70 -0.50 -9.63
N LEU A 57 -13.37 -0.56 -9.52
CA LEU A 57 -12.62 0.24 -8.54
C LEU A 57 -12.93 1.73 -8.71
N TRP A 58 -12.79 2.25 -9.92
CA TRP A 58 -13.01 3.68 -10.20
C TRP A 58 -14.48 4.10 -10.06
N SER A 59 -15.42 3.15 -10.18
CA SER A 59 -16.83 3.42 -9.88
C SER A 59 -17.13 3.51 -8.38
N MET A 60 -16.28 2.95 -7.53
CA MET A 60 -16.41 2.97 -6.07
C MET A 60 -15.47 4.01 -5.42
N TYR A 61 -14.37 4.35 -6.07
CA TYR A 61 -13.36 5.27 -5.54
C TYR A 61 -13.86 6.71 -5.51
N ASP A 62 -13.83 7.28 -4.31
CA ASP A 62 -14.13 8.68 -4.07
C ASP A 62 -12.85 9.39 -3.60
N PRO A 63 -12.30 10.34 -4.38
CA PRO A 63 -11.08 11.06 -4.03
C PRO A 63 -11.24 11.97 -2.80
N SER A 64 -12.47 12.24 -2.36
CA SER A 64 -12.77 13.04 -1.16
C SER A 64 -12.97 12.21 0.11
N ALA A 65 -12.98 10.87 -0.02
CA ALA A 65 -13.21 9.93 1.08
C ALA A 65 -12.19 8.78 1.13
N SER A 66 -11.39 8.59 0.07
CA SER A 66 -10.35 7.58 -0.01
C SER A 66 -9.05 8.12 -0.63
N SER A 67 -7.90 7.61 -0.19
CA SER A 67 -6.57 7.94 -0.72
C SER A 67 -5.87 6.68 -1.24
N ILE A 68 -4.96 6.86 -2.19
CA ILE A 68 -4.19 5.78 -2.82
C ILE A 68 -2.70 6.06 -2.59
N TRP A 69 -2.00 5.04 -2.10
CA TRP A 69 -0.59 5.15 -1.74
C TRP A 69 0.19 3.99 -2.35
N THR A 70 1.36 4.29 -2.86
CA THR A 70 2.37 3.27 -3.15
C THR A 70 3.30 3.13 -1.97
N MET A 71 3.84 1.93 -1.79
CA MET A 71 4.92 1.69 -0.85
C MET A 71 6.07 0.93 -1.51
N SER A 72 7.28 1.14 -0.99
CA SER A 72 8.51 0.44 -1.38
C SER A 72 9.28 0.08 -0.11
N TYR A 73 9.87 -1.10 -0.05
CA TYR A 73 10.70 -1.51 1.07
C TYR A 73 12.09 -0.89 0.98
N ASP A 74 12.55 -0.33 2.10
CA ASP A 74 13.78 0.48 2.10
C ASP A 74 15.05 -0.38 2.12
N GLU A 75 15.00 -1.58 2.69
CA GLU A 75 16.15 -2.47 2.91
C GLU A 75 16.19 -3.62 1.88
N ALA A 76 15.77 -3.37 0.64
CA ALA A 76 15.75 -4.41 -0.40
C ALA A 76 17.13 -5.00 -0.71
N GLU A 77 18.22 -4.28 -0.42
CA GLU A 77 19.60 -4.75 -0.65
C GLU A 77 20.01 -5.91 0.27
N ASP A 78 19.34 -6.08 1.41
CA ASP A 78 19.62 -7.15 2.40
C ASP A 78 18.81 -8.43 2.15
N ASN A 79 17.91 -8.44 1.15
CA ASN A 79 17.08 -9.61 0.87
C ASN A 79 17.85 -10.68 0.08
N GLU A 80 18.21 -11.78 0.74
CA GLU A 80 18.93 -12.91 0.11
C GLU A 80 18.01 -14.07 -0.29
N HIS A 81 16.87 -14.24 0.38
CA HIS A 81 15.99 -15.39 0.22
C HIS A 81 14.53 -15.01 -0.03
N LEU A 82 13.98 -15.50 -1.15
CA LEU A 82 12.61 -15.18 -1.58
C LEU A 82 11.56 -15.55 -0.52
N ASP A 83 11.70 -16.71 0.13
CA ASP A 83 10.75 -17.16 1.15
C ASP A 83 10.73 -16.22 2.37
N GLU A 84 11.88 -15.64 2.74
CA GLU A 84 12.00 -14.68 3.84
C GLU A 84 11.40 -13.33 3.43
N THR A 85 11.66 -12.85 2.22
CA THR A 85 11.04 -11.62 1.68
C THR A 85 9.50 -11.75 1.59
N ILE A 86 9.00 -12.92 1.19
CA ILE A 86 7.55 -13.20 1.19
C ILE A 86 7.02 -13.20 2.62
N ALA A 87 7.78 -13.72 3.59
CA ALA A 87 7.40 -13.71 5.00
C ALA A 87 7.25 -12.28 5.55
N ILE A 88 8.17 -11.36 5.21
CA ILE A 88 8.05 -9.93 5.56
C ILE A 88 6.70 -9.37 5.11
N SER A 89 6.33 -9.61 3.85
CA SER A 89 5.05 -9.13 3.29
C SER A 89 3.84 -9.74 4.01
N LYS A 90 3.89 -11.05 4.32
CA LYS A 90 2.81 -11.75 5.02
C LYS A 90 2.65 -11.28 6.45
N ASP A 91 3.75 -11.10 7.17
CA ASP A 91 3.72 -10.69 8.57
C ASP A 91 3.25 -9.24 8.70
N PHE A 92 3.68 -8.36 7.79
CA PHE A 92 3.14 -7.02 7.65
C PHE A 92 1.60 -7.02 7.51
N MET A 93 1.07 -7.85 6.61
CA MET A 93 -0.38 -7.95 6.39
C MET A 93 -1.12 -8.46 7.63
N LYS A 94 -0.59 -9.44 8.35
CA LYS A 94 -1.20 -9.95 9.60
C LYS A 94 -1.28 -8.87 10.67
N LEU A 95 -0.23 -8.07 10.84
CA LEU A 95 -0.24 -6.96 11.80
C LEU A 95 -1.25 -5.87 11.42
N THR A 96 -1.56 -5.75 10.12
CA THR A 96 -2.51 -4.79 9.57
C THR A 96 -3.97 -5.28 9.60
N GLU A 97 -4.23 -6.55 9.95
CA GLU A 97 -5.56 -7.18 9.90
C GLU A 97 -6.64 -6.41 10.69
N SER A 98 -6.24 -5.77 11.79
CA SER A 98 -7.14 -4.98 12.67
C SER A 98 -7.82 -3.80 11.98
N ILE A 99 -7.27 -3.30 10.86
CA ILE A 99 -7.84 -2.20 10.07
C ILE A 99 -8.31 -2.67 8.68
N SER A 100 -8.48 -3.97 8.49
CA SER A 100 -8.86 -4.55 7.20
C SER A 100 -10.19 -4.01 6.65
N ASP A 101 -11.10 -3.52 7.49
CA ASP A 101 -12.34 -2.88 7.06
C ASP A 101 -12.13 -1.48 6.45
N HIS A 102 -10.96 -0.87 6.66
CA HIS A 102 -10.65 0.50 6.25
C HIS A 102 -9.60 0.58 5.14
N CYS A 103 -8.97 -0.52 4.76
CA CYS A 103 -7.97 -0.51 3.71
C CYS A 103 -7.93 -1.80 2.90
N PHE A 104 -7.35 -1.66 1.71
CA PHE A 104 -7.05 -2.75 0.81
C PHE A 104 -5.63 -2.56 0.29
N GLY A 105 -4.86 -3.65 0.19
CA GLY A 105 -3.46 -3.58 -0.21
C GLY A 105 -3.05 -4.72 -1.12
N VAL A 106 -2.10 -4.45 -2.02
CA VAL A 106 -1.36 -5.49 -2.74
C VAL A 106 0.13 -5.25 -2.54
N MET A 107 0.89 -6.31 -2.33
CA MET A 107 2.35 -6.28 -2.22
C MET A 107 2.92 -7.26 -3.23
N HIS A 108 3.90 -6.83 -3.99
CA HIS A 108 4.65 -7.66 -4.93
C HIS A 108 6.10 -7.73 -4.51
N THR A 109 6.65 -8.93 -4.52
CA THR A 109 8.09 -9.14 -4.49
C THR A 109 8.57 -9.17 -5.94
N VAL A 110 9.48 -8.26 -6.30
CA VAL A 110 9.89 -8.02 -7.70
C VAL A 110 11.39 -8.05 -7.89
N GLY A 111 11.80 -8.36 -9.12
CA GLY A 111 13.18 -8.27 -9.55
C GLY A 111 14.10 -9.33 -8.94
N GLU A 112 15.38 -9.27 -9.30
CA GLU A 112 16.39 -10.20 -8.77
C GLU A 112 16.71 -9.90 -7.31
N ASN A 113 16.77 -8.62 -6.95
CA ASN A 113 17.04 -8.11 -5.60
C ASN A 113 15.90 -8.32 -4.58
N LEU A 114 14.81 -8.99 -4.98
CA LEU A 114 13.68 -9.26 -4.07
C LEU A 114 13.12 -7.99 -3.42
N ASP A 115 12.94 -6.95 -4.22
CA ASP A 115 12.38 -5.69 -3.75
C ASP A 115 10.87 -5.85 -3.49
N ILE A 116 10.34 -5.22 -2.45
CA ILE A 116 8.92 -5.28 -2.12
C ILE A 116 8.29 -3.94 -2.50
N LYS A 117 7.37 -3.99 -3.46
CA LYS A 117 6.59 -2.82 -3.89
C LYS A 117 5.11 -3.11 -3.73
N GLY A 118 4.36 -2.16 -3.21
CA GLY A 118 2.93 -2.34 -3.03
C GLY A 118 2.10 -1.11 -3.34
N LEU A 119 0.80 -1.34 -3.42
CA LEU A 119 -0.20 -0.31 -3.55
C LEU A 119 -1.31 -0.55 -2.54
N TRP A 120 -1.67 0.51 -1.84
CA TRP A 120 -2.66 0.52 -0.79
C TRP A 120 -3.71 1.59 -1.05
N ILE A 121 -4.94 1.26 -0.71
CA ILE A 121 -6.11 2.12 -0.79
C ILE A 121 -6.66 2.23 0.62
N PHE A 122 -6.81 3.46 1.11
CA PHE A 122 -7.30 3.73 2.46
C PHE A 122 -8.59 4.53 2.40
N ASN A 123 -9.53 4.21 3.28
CA ASN A 123 -10.67 5.08 3.58
C ASN A 123 -10.23 6.12 4.61
N GLY A 124 -9.84 7.27 4.10
CA GLY A 124 -9.20 8.34 4.86
C GLY A 124 -8.20 9.12 4.01
N PRO A 125 -7.84 10.33 4.45
CA PRO A 125 -6.90 11.18 3.72
C PRO A 125 -5.47 10.63 3.75
N ASP A 126 -5.16 9.77 4.72
CA ASP A 126 -3.80 9.29 4.98
C ASP A 126 -3.80 7.87 5.58
N PRO A 127 -2.62 7.21 5.57
CA PRO A 127 -2.42 5.89 6.18
C PRO A 127 -2.19 5.92 7.71
N GLU A 128 -2.52 6.99 8.46
CA GLU A 128 -2.21 7.09 9.90
C GLU A 128 -2.77 5.92 10.73
N LYS A 129 -3.96 5.42 10.37
CA LYS A 129 -4.53 4.22 11.02
C LYS A 129 -3.63 3.01 10.88
N LEU A 130 -3.01 2.83 9.71
CA LEU A 130 -2.08 1.74 9.47
C LEU A 130 -0.82 1.93 10.30
N PHE A 131 -0.26 3.14 10.34
CA PHE A 131 0.95 3.43 11.12
C PHE A 131 0.76 3.24 12.62
N SER A 132 -0.47 3.46 13.11
CA SER A 132 -0.82 3.29 14.52
C SER A 132 -0.93 1.82 14.95
N VAL A 133 -1.27 0.91 14.02
CA VAL A 133 -1.46 -0.51 14.34
C VAL A 133 -0.31 -1.40 13.88
N ASN A 134 0.34 -1.02 12.79
CA ASN A 134 1.44 -1.75 12.20
C ASN A 134 2.71 -0.91 12.25
N GLU A 135 3.52 -1.30 13.21
CA GLU A 135 4.74 -0.67 13.61
C GLU A 135 5.84 -0.81 12.52
N ASP A 136 5.72 -1.84 11.68
CA ASP A 136 6.65 -2.16 10.59
C ASP A 136 6.42 -1.32 9.34
N SER A 137 5.35 -0.52 9.31
CA SER A 137 5.12 0.50 8.27
C SER A 137 6.27 1.50 8.10
N SER A 138 7.09 1.65 9.13
CA SER A 138 8.30 2.48 9.13
C SER A 138 9.47 1.95 8.30
N TRP A 139 9.48 0.67 7.93
CA TRP A 139 10.49 0.07 7.04
C TRP A 139 10.16 0.22 5.55
N PHE A 140 9.05 0.91 5.26
CA PHE A 140 8.59 1.15 3.91
C PHE A 140 8.48 2.65 3.67
N THR A 141 8.99 3.10 2.54
CA THR A 141 8.71 4.44 2.03
C THR A 141 7.32 4.46 1.41
N TRP A 142 6.46 5.39 1.87
CA TRP A 142 5.12 5.60 1.36
C TRP A 142 5.06 6.84 0.47
N SER A 143 4.29 6.79 -0.61
CA SER A 143 4.09 7.91 -1.52
C SER A 143 2.65 7.95 -2.00
N GLU A 144 1.97 9.08 -1.81
CA GLU A 144 0.61 9.27 -2.27
C GLU A 144 0.58 9.31 -3.81
N LEU A 145 -0.20 8.41 -4.41
CA LEU A 145 -0.63 8.56 -5.79
C LEU A 145 -1.81 9.51 -5.75
N GLY A 146 -1.53 10.79 -6.05
CA GLY A 146 -2.41 11.93 -5.77
C GLY A 146 -3.91 11.68 -5.96
N PRO A 147 -4.75 12.43 -5.23
CA PRO A 147 -6.13 12.06 -4.90
C PRO A 147 -7.02 11.87 -6.12
N GLU A 148 -6.75 12.56 -7.23
CA GLU A 148 -7.61 12.51 -8.40
C GLU A 148 -7.31 11.30 -9.28
N ALA A 149 -8.38 10.63 -9.71
CA ALA A 149 -8.36 9.51 -10.65
C ALA A 149 -8.03 9.94 -12.10
N ASN A 150 -6.89 10.62 -12.28
CA ASN A 150 -6.33 11.00 -13.56
C ASN A 150 -5.70 9.78 -14.27
N ASP A 151 -5.40 9.91 -15.57
CA ASP A 151 -4.85 8.80 -16.37
C ASP A 151 -3.53 8.23 -15.82
N TYR A 152 -2.72 9.07 -15.16
CA TYR A 152 -1.46 8.62 -14.55
C TYR A 152 -1.71 7.72 -13.34
N VAL A 153 -2.58 8.15 -12.42
CA VAL A 153 -2.96 7.39 -11.23
C VAL A 153 -3.68 6.10 -11.64
N LYS A 154 -4.60 6.18 -12.60
CA LYS A 154 -5.30 5.00 -13.15
C LYS A 154 -4.34 3.97 -13.72
N LYS A 155 -3.35 4.43 -14.49
CA LYS A 155 -2.33 3.55 -15.05
C LYS A 155 -1.47 2.93 -13.96
N ALA A 156 -0.97 3.72 -13.01
CA ALA A 156 -0.16 3.23 -11.90
C ALA A 156 -0.92 2.18 -11.09
N VAL A 157 -2.17 2.46 -10.71
CA VAL A 157 -3.03 1.51 -9.97
C VAL A 157 -3.23 0.22 -10.74
N ALA A 158 -3.49 0.29 -12.06
CA ALA A 158 -3.64 -0.89 -12.89
C ALA A 158 -2.36 -1.73 -12.99
N GLU A 159 -1.18 -1.10 -12.98
CA GLU A 159 0.11 -1.81 -12.97
C GLU A 159 0.31 -2.66 -11.70
N PHE A 160 -0.18 -2.21 -10.55
CA PHE A 160 -0.10 -2.96 -9.28
C PHE A 160 -1.25 -3.95 -9.11
N LEU A 161 -2.50 -3.52 -9.30
CA LEU A 161 -3.65 -4.38 -9.04
C LEU A 161 -3.86 -5.44 -10.11
N THR A 162 -3.42 -5.16 -11.34
CA THR A 162 -3.66 -6.02 -12.48
C THR A 162 -2.43 -6.11 -13.38
N PRO A 163 -1.28 -6.57 -12.84
CA PRO A 163 -0.03 -6.59 -13.58
C PRO A 163 -0.17 -7.48 -14.82
N VAL A 164 0.17 -6.90 -15.97
CA VAL A 164 0.18 -7.61 -17.25
C VAL A 164 1.50 -8.34 -17.40
N ASP A 165 1.46 -9.57 -17.92
CA ASP A 165 2.64 -10.43 -18.13
C ASP A 165 3.46 -10.76 -16.85
N GLY A 166 2.86 -10.60 -15.66
CA GLY A 166 3.56 -10.85 -14.39
C GLY A 166 4.72 -9.89 -14.15
N LYS A 167 4.62 -8.66 -14.67
CA LYS A 167 5.66 -7.63 -14.50
C LYS A 167 5.10 -6.38 -13.84
N LEU A 168 5.92 -5.77 -13.00
CA LEU A 168 5.66 -4.47 -12.40
C LEU A 168 6.73 -3.49 -12.90
N LYS A 169 6.33 -2.47 -13.67
CA LYS A 169 7.24 -1.46 -14.25
C LYS A 169 8.46 -2.02 -15.01
N GLY A 170 8.35 -3.23 -15.54
CA GLY A 170 9.42 -3.92 -16.27
C GLY A 170 10.13 -5.02 -15.47
N ASP A 171 10.04 -4.99 -14.13
CA ASP A 171 10.59 -6.01 -13.25
C ASP A 171 9.67 -7.23 -13.18
N THR A 172 10.24 -8.43 -13.18
CA THR A 172 9.48 -9.67 -13.02
C THR A 172 8.94 -9.77 -11.59
N ILE A 173 7.64 -10.01 -11.44
CA ILE A 173 7.01 -10.31 -10.16
C ILE A 173 7.32 -11.77 -9.81
N LYS A 174 7.98 -11.97 -8.68
CA LYS A 174 8.29 -13.29 -8.13
C LYS A 174 7.17 -13.83 -7.24
N ASP A 175 6.51 -12.93 -6.50
CA ASP A 175 5.39 -13.29 -5.62
C ASP A 175 4.43 -12.10 -5.45
N THR A 176 3.19 -12.39 -5.10
CA THR A 176 2.16 -11.38 -4.80
C THR A 176 1.36 -11.77 -3.58
N GLN A 177 1.32 -10.88 -2.60
CA GLN A 177 0.45 -10.96 -1.45
C GLN A 177 -0.69 -9.94 -1.61
N VAL A 178 -1.91 -10.36 -1.31
CA VAL A 178 -3.10 -9.51 -1.38
C VAL A 178 -3.68 -9.39 0.03
N PHE A 179 -3.84 -8.15 0.49
CA PHE A 179 -4.52 -7.82 1.74
C PHE A 179 -5.99 -7.56 1.45
N ALA A 180 -6.80 -8.60 1.64
CA ALA A 180 -8.25 -8.61 1.46
C ALA A 180 -8.89 -9.26 2.69
#